data_AF-A0A9E1ZZ05-F1
#
_entry.id   AF-A0A9E1ZZ05-F1
#
_cell.length_a   1.000
_cell.length_b   1.000
_cell.length_c   1.000
_cell.angle_alpha   90.00
_cell.angle_beta   90.00
_cell.angle_gamma   90.00
#
_symmetry.space_group_name_H-M   'P 1'
#
loop_
_entity.id
_entity.type
_entity.pdbx_description
1 polymer ?
#
loop_
_entity_poly.entity_id
_entity_poly.type
_entity_poly.pdbx_seq_one_letter_code
_entity_poly.pdbx_strand_id
1 'polypeptide(L)'
;PFFGSGTTGAVAKKLGRNYIGLERDPDYAEIARARIADVREVADPNLISTPSKRKQPRIPFGTLVERGLLSVGETLHDPRRKFAARISADGSVAASDFRGSIHQVGAHVQNAPACNGWQFWCFEDKGSLVSIDVLRQKVRAELN
;
A
#
# COMPACT_ATOMS: atom_id res chain seq x y z
N PRO A 1 -21.33 -19.27 -16.13
CA PRO A 1 -19.95 -18.81 -16.44
C PRO A 1 -19.77 -18.82 -17.96
N PHE A 2 -19.13 -17.81 -18.55
CA PHE A 2 -19.08 -17.60 -20.01
C PHE A 2 -17.64 -17.35 -20.44
N PHE A 3 -17.06 -18.26 -21.21
CA PHE A 3 -15.65 -18.16 -21.62
C PHE A 3 -15.49 -17.49 -23.00
N GLY A 4 -16.52 -17.56 -23.85
CA GLY A 4 -16.53 -17.02 -25.20
C GLY A 4 -15.32 -17.51 -26.00
N SER A 5 -14.68 -16.60 -26.73
CA SER A 5 -13.47 -16.87 -27.50
C SER A 5 -12.18 -16.98 -26.66
N GLY A 6 -12.28 -17.16 -25.35
CA GLY A 6 -11.15 -17.48 -24.47
C GLY A 6 -10.22 -16.32 -24.13
N THR A 7 -10.67 -15.06 -24.20
CA THR A 7 -9.84 -13.88 -23.86
C THR A 7 -9.22 -13.98 -22.46
N THR A 8 -10.00 -14.43 -21.47
CA THR A 8 -9.52 -14.62 -20.09
C THR A 8 -8.42 -15.69 -20.02
N GLY A 9 -8.60 -16.83 -20.69
CA GLY A 9 -7.59 -17.89 -20.73
C GLY A 9 -6.31 -17.46 -21.44
N ALA A 10 -6.45 -16.71 -22.54
CA ALA A 10 -5.32 -16.20 -23.30
C ALA A 10 -4.46 -15.24 -22.46
N VAL A 11 -5.08 -14.30 -21.74
CA VAL A 11 -4.37 -13.39 -20.84
C VAL A 11 -3.79 -14.13 -19.63
N ALA A 12 -4.52 -15.10 -19.07
CA ALA A 12 -4.04 -15.90 -17.96
C ALA A 12 -2.77 -16.70 -18.33
N LYS A 13 -2.79 -17.43 -19.45
CA LYS A 13 -1.62 -18.15 -19.98
C LYS A 13 -0.45 -17.21 -20.25
N LYS A 14 -0.69 -16.07 -20.91
CA LYS A 14 0.36 -15.07 -21.19
C LYS A 14 1.09 -14.62 -19.93
N LEU A 15 0.38 -14.54 -18.80
CA LEU A 15 0.90 -14.09 -17.51
C LEU A 15 1.25 -15.25 -16.56
N GLY A 16 1.36 -16.48 -17.04
CA GLY A 16 1.72 -17.65 -16.23
C GLY A 16 0.72 -17.98 -15.12
N ARG A 17 -0.58 -17.72 -15.34
CA ARG A 17 -1.67 -17.94 -14.37
C ARG A 17 -2.56 -19.10 -14.81
N ASN A 18 -3.02 -19.88 -13.84
CA ASN A 18 -4.01 -20.92 -14.06
C ASN A 18 -5.38 -20.33 -14.44
N TYR A 19 -6.14 -21.03 -15.26
CA TYR A 19 -7.50 -20.65 -15.66
C TYR A 19 -8.38 -21.89 -15.85
N ILE A 20 -9.70 -21.72 -15.69
CA ILE A 20 -10.72 -22.70 -16.06
C ILE A 20 -11.76 -21.95 -16.89
N GLY A 21 -12.03 -22.44 -18.09
CA GLY A 21 -13.02 -21.88 -19.01
C GLY A 21 -14.24 -22.78 -19.15
N LEU A 22 -15.43 -22.20 -19.07
CA LEU A 22 -16.70 -22.88 -19.30
C LEU A 22 -17.44 -22.17 -20.43
N GLU A 23 -17.59 -22.84 -21.56
CA GLU A 23 -18.32 -22.37 -22.74
C GLU A 23 -19.33 -23.43 -23.18
N ARG A 24 -20.54 -22.99 -23.52
CA ARG A 24 -21.62 -23.86 -23.98
C ARG A 24 -21.54 -24.11 -25.48
N ASP A 25 -21.13 -23.10 -26.24
CA ASP A 25 -21.05 -23.17 -27.69
C ASP A 25 -19.75 -23.87 -28.15
N PRO A 26 -19.83 -25.02 -28.85
CA PRO A 26 -18.66 -25.76 -29.32
C PRO A 26 -17.74 -24.93 -30.22
N ASP A 27 -18.29 -24.07 -31.07
CA ASP A 27 -17.53 -23.29 -32.05
C ASP A 27 -16.67 -22.24 -31.32
N TYR A 28 -17.26 -21.56 -30.33
CA TYR A 28 -16.51 -20.66 -29.45
C TYR A 28 -15.46 -21.39 -28.61
N ALA A 29 -15.75 -22.62 -28.17
CA ALA A 29 -14.79 -23.43 -27.44
C ALA A 29 -13.57 -23.82 -28.30
N GLU A 30 -13.78 -24.11 -29.59
CA GLU A 30 -12.69 -24.37 -30.54
C GLU A 30 -11.84 -23.13 -30.81
N ILE A 31 -12.48 -21.98 -31.06
CA ILE A 31 -11.79 -20.70 -31.23
C ILE A 31 -10.95 -20.39 -29.98
N ALA A 32 -11.51 -20.58 -28.79
CA ALA A 32 -10.81 -20.37 -27.53
C ALA A 32 -9.58 -21.30 -27.39
N ARG A 33 -9.72 -22.59 -27.72
CA ARG A 33 -8.60 -23.55 -27.69
C ARG A 33 -7.48 -23.14 -28.63
N ALA A 34 -7.80 -22.84 -29.89
CA ALA A 34 -6.81 -22.43 -30.90
C ALA A 34 -6.08 -21.15 -30.47
N ARG A 35 -6.83 -20.14 -30.04
CA ARG A 35 -6.28 -18.87 -29.56
C ARG A 35 -5.33 -19.06 -28.38
N ILE A 36 -5.71 -19.86 -27.39
CA ILE A 36 -4.87 -20.06 -26.19
C ILE A 36 -3.63 -20.90 -26.53
N ALA A 37 -3.73 -21.87 -27.45
CA ALA A 37 -2.58 -22.63 -27.91
C ALA A 37 -1.46 -21.72 -28.47
N ASP A 38 -1.83 -20.70 -29.25
CA ASP A 38 -0.91 -19.75 -29.88
C ASP A 38 -0.30 -18.71 -28.91
N VAL A 39 -0.88 -18.54 -27.72
CA VAL A 39 -0.32 -17.63 -26.71
C VAL A 39 1.01 -18.17 -26.18
N ARG A 40 2.05 -17.34 -26.31
CA ARG A 40 3.34 -17.53 -25.63
C ARG A 40 3.31 -16.85 -24.26
N GLU A 41 3.83 -17.55 -23.26
CA GLU A 41 4.00 -16.98 -21.92
C GLU A 41 5.09 -15.91 -21.94
N VAL A 42 4.93 -14.89 -21.11
CA VAL A 42 5.99 -13.90 -20.89
C VAL A 42 7.15 -14.59 -20.20
N ALA A 43 8.32 -14.60 -20.86
CA ALA A 43 9.49 -15.36 -20.41
C ALA A 43 10.19 -14.75 -19.19
N ASP A 44 10.05 -13.43 -18.96
CA ASP A 44 10.65 -12.74 -17.83
C ASP A 44 9.63 -12.61 -16.68
N PRO A 45 9.80 -13.37 -15.58
CA PRO A 45 8.92 -13.28 -14.42
C PRO A 45 8.90 -11.89 -13.77
N ASN A 46 9.94 -11.07 -13.96
CA ASN A 46 10.00 -9.72 -13.39
C ASN A 46 9.00 -8.76 -14.05
N LEU A 47 8.61 -9.02 -15.31
CA LEU A 47 7.58 -8.24 -16.02
C LEU A 47 6.15 -8.59 -15.56
N ILE A 48 5.98 -9.73 -14.91
CA ILE A 48 4.69 -10.25 -14.45
C ILE A 48 4.52 -10.03 -12.94
N SER A 49 5.63 -10.01 -12.21
CA SER A 49 5.69 -9.84 -10.77
C SER A 49 5.58 -8.35 -10.40
N THR A 50 4.42 -7.95 -9.90
CA THR A 50 4.36 -6.76 -9.04
C THR A 50 4.65 -7.23 -7.62
N PRO A 51 5.80 -6.87 -6.99
CA PRO A 51 6.04 -7.25 -5.61
C PRO A 51 4.90 -6.71 -4.75
N SER A 52 4.12 -7.64 -4.18
CA SER A 52 3.02 -7.32 -3.30
C SER A 52 3.55 -6.55 -2.08
N LYS A 53 3.20 -5.27 -1.97
CA LYS A 53 3.48 -4.45 -0.77
C LYS A 53 2.92 -5.07 0.52
N ARG A 54 2.03 -6.08 0.43
CA ARG A 54 1.41 -6.76 1.58
C ARG A 54 2.32 -7.77 2.30
N LYS A 55 3.44 -8.22 1.70
CA LYS A 55 4.39 -9.12 2.36
C LYS A 55 5.48 -8.41 3.17
N GLN A 56 5.51 -7.07 3.15
CA GLN A 56 6.52 -6.32 3.90
C GLN A 56 6.25 -6.36 5.40
N PRO A 57 7.29 -6.36 6.26
CA PRO A 57 7.11 -6.23 7.70
C PRO A 57 6.26 -5.01 8.02
N ARG A 58 5.21 -5.21 8.85
CA ARG A 58 4.37 -4.11 9.33
C ARG A 58 5.17 -3.37 10.38
N ILE A 59 5.39 -2.07 10.15
CA ILE A 59 6.09 -1.18 11.08
C ILE A 59 5.04 -0.31 11.77
N PRO A 60 4.74 -0.55 13.07
CA PRO A 60 3.92 0.34 13.87
C PRO A 60 4.57 1.73 14.01
N PHE A 61 3.76 2.77 14.22
CA PHE A 61 4.29 4.11 14.50
C PHE A 61 5.09 4.15 15.80
N GLY A 62 4.66 3.42 16.84
CA GLY A 62 5.39 3.31 18.12
C GLY A 62 6.85 2.89 17.95
N THR A 63 7.17 2.04 16.96
CA THR A 63 8.55 1.63 16.67
C THR A 63 9.47 2.80 16.29
N LEU A 64 8.93 3.86 15.65
CA LEU A 64 9.72 5.06 15.36
C LEU A 64 10.07 5.83 16.64
N VAL A 65 9.15 5.85 17.61
CA VAL A 65 9.35 6.50 18.91
C VAL A 65 10.31 5.68 19.77
N GLU A 66 10.12 4.36 19.84
CA GLU A 66 10.98 3.42 20.58
C GLU A 66 12.42 3.43 20.08
N ARG A 67 12.64 3.62 18.77
CA ARG A 67 13.97 3.73 18.17
C ARG A 67 14.58 5.13 18.26
N GLY A 68 13.88 6.10 18.87
CA GLY A 68 14.35 7.48 18.99
C GLY A 68 14.42 8.24 17.67
N LEU A 69 13.75 7.75 16.61
CA LEU A 69 13.65 8.46 15.33
C LEU A 69 12.65 9.63 15.39
N LEU A 70 11.70 9.54 16.32
CA LEU A 70 10.79 10.60 16.72
C LEU A 70 10.76 10.67 18.25
N SER A 71 10.61 11.86 18.80
CA SER A 71 10.60 12.06 20.24
C SER A 71 9.20 12.26 20.80
N VAL A 72 8.96 11.79 22.02
CA VAL A 72 7.74 12.12 22.76
C VAL A 72 7.70 13.64 22.98
N GLY A 73 6.52 14.24 22.77
CA GLY A 73 6.33 15.68 22.85
C GLY A 73 6.66 16.44 21.57
N GLU A 74 7.30 15.80 20.58
CA GLU A 74 7.54 16.39 19.26
C GLU A 74 6.21 16.65 18.53
N THR A 75 6.20 17.70 17.70
CA THR A 75 5.00 18.13 16.97
C THR A 75 5.11 17.72 15.51
N LEU A 76 4.16 16.91 15.06
CA LEU A 76 3.95 16.58 13.67
C LEU A 76 3.03 17.61 13.02
N HIS A 77 3.30 17.94 11.76
CA HIS A 77 2.52 18.87 10.97
C HIS A 77 2.00 18.21 9.69
N ASP A 78 0.96 18.74 9.08
CA ASP A 78 0.65 18.42 7.69
C ASP A 78 1.61 19.16 6.72
N PRO A 79 1.68 18.80 5.43
CA PRO A 79 2.58 19.46 4.48
C PRO A 79 2.37 20.97 4.33
N ARG A 80 1.19 21.49 4.71
CA ARG A 80 0.86 22.93 4.64
C ARG A 80 0.96 23.65 5.98
N ARG A 81 1.42 23.00 7.05
CA ARG A 81 1.44 23.53 8.44
C ARG A 81 0.08 24.08 8.93
N LYS A 82 -1.02 23.57 8.38
CA LYS A 82 -2.39 23.87 8.79
C LYS A 82 -2.80 23.12 10.06
N PHE A 83 -2.34 21.88 10.23
CA PHE A 83 -2.67 21.01 11.33
C PHE A 83 -1.41 20.60 12.10
N ALA A 84 -1.58 20.33 13.39
CA ALA A 84 -0.51 19.91 14.27
C ALA A 84 -0.98 18.79 15.20
N ALA A 85 -0.12 17.81 15.48
CA ALA A 85 -0.36 16.75 16.45
C ALA A 85 0.90 16.48 17.27
N ARG A 86 0.77 16.29 18.58
CA ARG A 86 1.89 15.99 19.47
C ARG A 86 2.03 14.50 19.71
N ILE A 87 3.27 13.99 19.68
CA ILE A 87 3.57 12.58 19.93
C ILE A 87 3.47 12.26 21.42
N SER A 88 2.75 11.19 21.77
CA SER A 88 2.61 10.66 23.13
C SER A 88 3.56 9.49 23.38
N ALA A 89 3.82 9.18 24.66
CA ALA A 89 4.76 8.14 25.06
C ALA A 89 4.37 6.71 24.66
N ASP A 90 3.07 6.47 24.45
CA ASP A 90 2.53 5.17 24.04
C ASP A 90 2.49 4.98 22.51
N GLY A 91 3.08 5.90 21.74
CA GLY A 91 3.02 5.86 20.27
C GLY A 91 1.66 6.28 19.71
N SER A 92 0.80 6.92 20.50
CA SER A 92 -0.34 7.69 19.98
C SER A 92 0.06 9.12 19.65
N VAL A 93 -0.79 9.83 18.91
CA VAL A 93 -0.65 11.27 18.69
C VAL A 93 -1.92 11.97 19.18
N ALA A 94 -1.78 13.22 19.60
CA ALA A 94 -2.88 14.03 20.10
C ALA A 94 -2.94 15.37 19.35
N ALA A 95 -4.10 15.73 18.84
CA ALA A 95 -4.35 17.03 18.21
C ALA A 95 -5.64 17.61 18.79
N SER A 96 -5.60 18.89 19.18
CA SER A 96 -6.73 19.59 19.80
C SER A 96 -7.29 18.82 21.00
N ASP A 97 -8.45 18.19 20.82
CA ASP A 97 -9.28 17.48 21.80
C ASP A 97 -9.33 15.96 21.54
N PHE A 98 -8.61 15.46 20.53
CA PHE A 98 -8.63 14.06 20.14
C PHE A 98 -7.26 13.39 20.22
N ARG A 99 -7.22 12.21 20.83
CA ARG A 99 -6.03 11.34 20.94
C ARG A 99 -6.31 9.99 20.31
N GLY A 100 -5.36 9.50 19.51
CA GLY A 100 -5.47 8.19 18.88
C GLY A 100 -4.26 7.85 18.03
N SER A 101 -4.42 6.88 17.14
CA SER A 101 -3.36 6.59 16.15
C SER A 101 -3.16 7.76 15.19
N ILE A 102 -2.00 7.78 14.52
CA ILE A 102 -1.68 8.75 13.44
C ILE A 102 -2.77 8.82 12.35
N HIS A 103 -3.49 7.72 12.13
CA HIS A 103 -4.58 7.63 11.16
C HIS A 103 -5.86 8.27 11.68
N GLN A 104 -6.28 7.91 12.90
CA GLN A 104 -7.51 8.43 13.49
C GLN A 104 -7.41 9.93 13.72
N VAL A 105 -6.27 10.41 14.23
CA VAL A 105 -6.07 11.83 14.50
C VAL A 105 -5.97 12.60 13.18
N GLY A 106 -5.26 12.05 12.17
CA GLY A 106 -5.21 12.65 10.83
C GLY A 106 -6.59 12.75 10.16
N ALA A 107 -7.45 11.74 10.35
CA ALA A 107 -8.82 11.75 9.83
C ALA A 107 -9.68 12.77 10.58
N HIS A 108 -9.55 12.81 11.91
CA HIS A 108 -10.29 13.73 12.78
C HIS A 108 -10.00 15.20 12.44
N VAL A 109 -8.72 15.61 12.37
CA VAL A 109 -8.37 17.02 12.07
C VAL A 109 -8.77 17.46 10.65
N GLN A 110 -8.88 16.52 9.72
CA GLN A 110 -9.34 16.79 8.35
C GLN A 110 -10.86 16.71 8.20
N ASN A 111 -11.59 16.30 9.24
CA ASN A 111 -13.01 15.96 9.16
C ASN A 111 -13.31 14.98 8.01
N ALA A 112 -12.47 13.94 7.88
CA ALA A 112 -12.53 12.94 6.82
C ALA A 112 -12.82 11.55 7.41
N PRO A 113 -13.45 10.63 6.64
CA PRO A 113 -13.75 9.28 7.14
C PRO A 113 -12.50 8.41 7.37
N ALA A 114 -11.38 8.72 6.70
CA ALA A 114 -10.13 8.00 6.85
C ALA A 114 -8.93 8.88 6.46
N CYS A 115 -7.74 8.55 6.98
CA CYS A 115 -6.49 9.23 6.65
C CYS A 115 -5.31 8.26 6.64
N ASN A 116 -4.43 8.38 5.64
CA ASN A 116 -3.12 7.75 5.69
C ASN A 116 -2.13 8.62 6.49
N GLY A 117 -2.11 8.43 7.81
CA GLY A 117 -1.25 9.18 8.73
C GLY A 117 0.24 9.17 8.37
N TRP A 118 0.74 8.11 7.73
CA TRP A 118 2.14 8.03 7.30
C TRP A 118 2.52 9.11 6.27
N GLN A 119 1.62 9.38 5.32
CA GLN A 119 1.84 10.38 4.27
C GLN A 119 1.34 11.76 4.68
N PHE A 120 0.38 11.81 5.59
CA PHE A 120 -0.23 13.06 6.04
C PHE A 120 0.64 13.79 7.06
N TRP A 121 1.25 13.08 8.01
CA TRP A 121 2.09 13.70 9.04
C TRP A 121 3.54 13.82 8.58
N CYS A 122 4.09 15.00 8.85
CA CYS A 122 5.47 15.36 8.62
C CYS A 122 6.12 15.79 9.93
N PHE A 123 7.38 15.42 10.10
CA PHE A 123 8.24 15.95 11.16
C PHE A 123 9.16 17.03 10.56
N GLU A 124 9.75 17.86 11.43
CA GLU A 124 10.64 18.93 11.00
C GLU A 124 12.09 18.43 10.99
N ASP A 125 12.67 18.31 9.79
CA ASP A 125 14.08 17.97 9.59
C ASP A 125 14.80 19.17 8.96
N LYS A 126 15.74 19.76 9.70
CA LYS A 126 16.57 20.89 9.22
C LYS A 126 15.77 22.04 8.58
N GLY A 127 14.60 22.35 9.15
CA GLY A 127 13.70 23.42 8.67
C GLY A 127 12.77 23.02 7.53
N SER A 128 12.84 21.78 7.05
CA SER A 128 11.94 21.23 6.03
C SER A 128 10.98 20.22 6.65
N LEU A 129 9.74 20.21 6.17
CA LEU A 129 8.77 19.19 6.56
C LEU A 129 8.97 17.92 5.73
N VAL A 130 9.26 16.82 6.43
CA VAL A 130 9.48 15.51 5.81
C VAL A 130 8.44 14.53 6.32
N SER A 131 7.80 13.78 5.42
CA SER A 131 6.81 12.77 5.79
C SER A 131 7.40 11.70 6.71
N ILE A 132 6.66 11.31 7.76
CA ILE A 132 7.08 10.24 8.68
C ILE A 132 7.17 8.87 7.97
N ASP A 133 6.59 8.70 6.77
CA ASP A 133 6.77 7.49 5.96
C ASP A 133 8.24 7.25 5.58
N VAL A 134 9.05 8.31 5.44
CA VAL A 134 10.49 8.17 5.16
C VAL A 134 11.18 7.38 6.27
N LEU A 135 10.85 7.69 7.53
CA LEU A 135 11.36 6.98 8.70
C LEU A 135 10.88 5.52 8.72
N ARG A 136 9.62 5.28 8.35
CA ARG A 136 9.07 3.93 8.20
C ARG A 136 9.82 3.11 7.16
N GLN A 137 10.13 3.70 6.00
CA GLN A 137 10.89 3.00 4.96
C GLN A 137 12.33 2.73 5.40
N LYS A 138 12.97 3.64 6.15
CA LYS A 138 14.29 3.42 6.73
C LYS A 138 14.31 2.20 7.66
N VAL A 139 13.39 2.16 8.62
CA VAL A 139 13.26 1.00 9.54
C VAL A 139 12.97 -0.29 8.79
N ARG A 140 12.14 -0.22 7.75
CA ARG A 140 11.83 -1.39 6.91
C ARG A 140 13.04 -1.90 6.14
N ALA A 141 13.89 -1.01 5.64
CA ALA A 141 15.10 -1.38 4.91
C ALA A 141 16.13 -2.07 5.81
N GLU A 142 16.15 -1.76 7.11
CA GLU A 142 17.03 -2.40 8.10
C GLU A 142 16.57 -3.80 8.53
N LEU A 143 15.33 -4.19 8.21
CA LEU A 143 14.75 -5.50 8.55
C LEU A 143 14.82 -6.51 7.39
N ASN A 144 15.31 -6.09 6.22
CA ASN A 144 15.55 -6.92 5.04
C ASN A 144 17.04 -7.19 4.86
#